data_AF-A0A357KUH0-F1
#
_entry.id   AF-A0A357KUH0-F1
#
_cell.length_a   1.000
_cell.length_b   1.000
_cell.length_c   1.000
_cell.angle_alpha   90.00
_cell.angle_beta   90.00
_cell.angle_gamma   90.00
#
_symmetry.space_group_name_H-M   'P 1'
#
loop_
_entity.id
_entity.type
_entity.pdbx_description
1 polymer ?
#
loop_
_entity_poly.entity_id
_entity_poly.type
_entity_poly.pdbx_seq_one_letter_code
_entity_poly.pdbx_strand_id
1 'polypeptide(L)'
;QLQIDSILQTIDRVAGATSFQGLKLLNGNLDYNTESVNANVQSFRVNGAKLNFEGTRDVDVVVTGSAQVGGFYLSFGAGNLNLGGAGSADGASSRFVIEIAGTEGSRELSFASGTSTADVVAAINSFSDVTGVKAAASGTGGITLKSSGFGSDEFVSVRVVDAGSINTAQATAGVYEFQSANTGAASTVGADRTLFSAASNKITDVGQDLAATINGISATTKGTVARINTDFLDVEIDLKTGTSSGAEAQRLGAVTAFTITGGGADFLLAGRADIAGKVSLGISNVTSRAVGRYNDGSSNFFLSDLGAGRDLNVVDGDLSKAQTVVENAIREVGSLRGRLGAFQKNTIGATIRSLGVALENTSAAESVVRDADFASETADLTRSQILSASAQQILTLANSQPQAALQLLG
;
A
#
# COMPACT_ATOMS: atom_id res chain seq x y z
N GLN A 1 20.32 1.31 -23.69
CA GLN A 1 19.32 2.38 -23.83
C GLN A 1 18.18 2.03 -24.80
N LEU A 2 18.42 1.84 -26.11
CA LEU A 2 17.35 1.60 -27.10
C LEU A 2 16.34 0.49 -26.74
N GLN A 3 16.80 -0.60 -26.12
CA GLN A 3 15.92 -1.68 -25.66
C GLN A 3 14.96 -1.22 -24.56
N ILE A 4 15.42 -0.37 -23.63
CA ILE A 4 14.60 0.18 -22.54
C ILE A 4 13.54 1.09 -23.13
N ASP A 5 13.91 1.99 -24.03
CA ASP A 5 12.96 2.89 -24.70
C ASP A 5 11.87 2.10 -25.44
N SER A 6 12.25 1.00 -26.12
CA SER A 6 11.31 0.11 -26.80
C SER A 6 10.37 -0.63 -25.83
N ILE A 7 10.84 -0.99 -24.63
CA ILE A 7 10.02 -1.62 -23.59
C ILE A 7 9.05 -0.61 -23.00
N LEU A 8 9.50 0.61 -22.67
CA LEU A 8 8.66 1.69 -22.16
C LEU A 8 7.53 2.02 -23.16
N GLN A 9 7.86 2.14 -24.45
CA GLN A 9 6.87 2.32 -25.52
C GLN A 9 5.89 1.14 -25.61
N THR A 10 6.36 -0.09 -25.39
CA THR A 10 5.49 -1.27 -25.38
C THR A 10 4.54 -1.26 -24.21
N ILE A 11 4.99 -0.86 -23.01
CA ILE A 11 4.14 -0.68 -21.84
C ILE A 11 3.04 0.35 -22.12
N ASP A 12 3.41 1.52 -22.65
CA ASP A 12 2.44 2.57 -22.99
C ASP A 12 1.46 2.13 -24.07
N ARG A 13 1.92 1.38 -25.06
CA ARG A 13 1.07 0.80 -26.11
C ARG A 13 0.09 -0.22 -25.53
N VAL A 14 0.52 -1.10 -24.62
CA VAL A 14 -0.39 -2.06 -23.96
C VAL A 14 -1.43 -1.34 -23.11
N ALA A 15 -1.00 -0.34 -22.32
CA ALA A 15 -1.89 0.48 -21.52
C ALA A 15 -2.93 1.22 -22.39
N GLY A 16 -2.50 1.78 -23.52
CA GLY A 16 -3.35 2.51 -24.46
C GLY A 16 -4.17 1.64 -25.42
N ALA A 17 -3.79 0.38 -25.67
CA ALA A 17 -4.52 -0.54 -26.54
C ALA A 17 -5.60 -1.32 -25.80
N THR A 18 -5.38 -1.63 -24.52
CA THR A 18 -6.31 -2.45 -23.72
C THR A 18 -7.63 -1.71 -23.50
N SER A 19 -8.70 -2.21 -24.15
CA SER A 19 -10.04 -1.64 -24.05
C SER A 19 -11.13 -2.70 -24.04
N PHE A 20 -12.27 -2.35 -23.43
CA PHE A 20 -13.51 -3.11 -23.49
C PHE A 20 -14.63 -2.18 -23.94
N GLN A 21 -15.39 -2.54 -24.99
CA GLN A 21 -16.48 -1.71 -25.53
C GLN A 21 -16.05 -0.26 -25.84
N GLY A 22 -14.82 -0.07 -26.32
CA GLY A 22 -14.24 1.26 -26.58
C GLY A 22 -13.68 1.99 -25.36
N LEU A 23 -14.02 1.57 -24.13
CA LEU A 23 -13.48 2.12 -22.90
C LEU A 23 -12.06 1.59 -22.65
N LYS A 24 -11.12 2.51 -22.46
CA LYS A 24 -9.73 2.20 -22.11
C LYS A 24 -9.64 1.84 -20.64
N LEU A 25 -9.01 0.70 -20.34
CA LEU A 25 -9.05 0.13 -19.00
C LEU A 25 -7.84 0.50 -18.14
N LEU A 26 -6.68 0.69 -18.78
CA LEU A 26 -5.39 0.76 -18.08
C LEU A 26 -4.68 2.12 -18.23
N ASN A 27 -5.32 3.10 -18.85
CA ASN A 27 -4.77 4.45 -19.07
C ASN A 27 -5.14 5.44 -17.94
N GLY A 28 -5.68 4.96 -16.83
CA GLY A 28 -6.15 5.79 -15.71
C GLY A 28 -7.60 6.27 -15.80
N ASN A 29 -8.32 5.97 -16.89
CA ASN A 29 -9.74 6.37 -17.01
C ASN A 29 -10.66 5.72 -15.96
N LEU A 30 -10.21 4.61 -15.35
CA LEU A 30 -10.90 3.88 -14.29
C LEU A 30 -10.22 4.05 -12.92
N ASP A 31 -9.34 5.04 -12.80
CA ASP A 31 -8.79 5.47 -11.51
C ASP A 31 -9.75 6.47 -10.83
N TYR A 32 -9.53 6.77 -9.56
CA TYR A 32 -10.33 7.77 -8.85
C TYR A 32 -9.82 9.19 -9.10
N ASN A 33 -10.75 10.11 -9.27
CA ASN A 33 -10.47 11.53 -9.32
C ASN A 33 -10.39 12.07 -7.89
N THR A 34 -9.36 12.87 -7.65
CA THR A 34 -9.13 13.51 -6.36
C THR A 34 -8.84 15.00 -6.53
N GLU A 35 -9.29 15.79 -5.57
CA GLU A 35 -9.08 17.23 -5.51
C GLU A 35 -8.56 17.63 -4.14
N SER A 36 -8.05 18.87 -4.04
CA SER A 36 -7.56 19.45 -2.78
C SER A 36 -6.51 18.58 -2.07
N VAL A 37 -5.63 17.93 -2.84
CA VAL A 37 -4.54 17.12 -2.27
C VAL A 37 -3.61 18.00 -1.44
N ASN A 38 -3.54 17.69 -0.16
CA ASN A 38 -2.74 18.43 0.80
C ASN A 38 -1.25 18.27 0.51
N ALA A 39 -0.49 19.36 0.63
CA ALA A 39 0.97 19.36 0.41
C ALA A 39 1.74 18.43 1.37
N ASN A 40 1.10 18.06 2.48
CA ASN A 40 1.63 17.14 3.48
C ASN A 40 1.37 15.65 3.14
N VAL A 41 0.64 15.36 2.06
CA VAL A 41 0.52 14.01 1.50
C VAL A 41 1.63 13.84 0.47
N GLN A 42 2.57 12.94 0.75
CA GLN A 42 3.67 12.64 -0.16
C GLN A 42 3.16 11.88 -1.38
N SER A 43 2.40 10.81 -1.15
CA SER A 43 1.74 10.04 -2.20
C SER A 43 0.48 9.39 -1.65
N PHE A 44 -0.41 8.96 -2.54
CA PHE A 44 -1.61 8.23 -2.15
C PHE A 44 -2.08 7.34 -3.29
N ARG A 45 -2.90 6.35 -2.95
CA ARG A 45 -3.58 5.48 -3.89
C ARG A 45 -4.98 5.18 -3.37
N VAL A 46 -5.97 5.49 -4.19
CA VAL A 46 -7.36 5.09 -3.92
C VAL A 46 -7.64 3.81 -4.68
N ASN A 47 -7.81 2.74 -3.94
CA ASN A 47 -8.08 1.42 -4.50
C ASN A 47 -9.57 1.15 -4.63
N GLY A 48 -10.40 1.73 -3.77
CA GLY A 48 -11.85 1.55 -3.79
C GLY A 48 -12.54 2.65 -3.01
N ALA A 49 -13.57 3.25 -3.58
CA ALA A 49 -14.42 4.21 -2.89
C ALA A 49 -15.85 4.09 -3.42
N LYS A 50 -16.76 3.57 -2.59
CA LYS A 50 -18.20 3.63 -2.88
C LYS A 50 -18.69 5.06 -2.65
N LEU A 51 -18.95 5.76 -3.76
CA LEU A 51 -19.56 7.09 -3.79
C LEU A 51 -21.03 7.01 -4.21
N ASN A 52 -21.86 7.92 -3.71
CA ASN A 52 -23.20 8.16 -4.25
C ASN A 52 -23.10 8.85 -5.63
N PHE A 53 -24.19 8.92 -6.38
CA PHE A 53 -24.23 9.66 -7.64
C PHE A 53 -23.85 11.13 -7.37
N GLU A 54 -22.81 11.63 -8.04
CA GLU A 54 -22.20 12.96 -7.82
C GLU A 54 -21.73 13.21 -6.38
N GLY A 55 -21.60 12.16 -5.57
CA GLY A 55 -21.14 12.26 -4.19
C GLY A 55 -19.63 12.39 -4.12
N THR A 56 -19.16 13.26 -3.24
CA THR A 56 -17.76 13.33 -2.86
C THR A 56 -17.50 12.53 -1.59
N ARG A 57 -16.24 12.19 -1.32
CA ARG A 57 -15.83 11.73 0.00
C ARG A 57 -14.48 12.30 0.41
N ASP A 58 -14.47 12.96 1.56
CA ASP A 58 -13.25 13.44 2.19
C ASP A 58 -12.47 12.29 2.82
N VAL A 59 -11.16 12.41 2.75
CA VAL A 59 -10.21 11.48 3.35
C VAL A 59 -9.34 12.26 4.31
N ASP A 60 -9.61 12.08 5.59
CA ASP A 60 -8.92 12.73 6.69
C ASP A 60 -8.07 11.72 7.44
N VAL A 61 -6.80 12.03 7.62
CA VAL A 61 -5.85 11.24 8.39
C VAL A 61 -5.60 11.94 9.71
N VAL A 62 -5.78 11.23 10.82
CA VAL A 62 -5.38 11.70 12.13
C VAL A 62 -4.26 10.81 12.62
N VAL A 63 -3.06 11.37 12.69
CA VAL A 63 -1.89 10.72 13.28
C VAL A 63 -2.03 10.77 14.79
N THR A 64 -2.01 9.60 15.42
CA THR A 64 -2.12 9.38 16.87
C THR A 64 -0.77 8.98 17.50
N GLY A 65 0.18 8.52 16.69
CA GLY A 65 1.56 8.22 17.08
C GLY A 65 2.49 8.54 15.92
N SER A 66 3.61 9.21 16.21
CA SER A 66 4.48 9.71 15.13
C SER A 66 5.37 8.60 14.58
N ALA A 67 5.60 8.58 13.27
CA ALA A 67 6.63 7.70 12.69
C ALA A 67 8.02 8.19 13.12
N GLN A 68 8.90 7.26 13.50
CA GLN A 68 10.25 7.55 13.98
C GLN A 68 11.29 6.76 13.19
N VAL A 69 12.45 7.39 13.00
CA VAL A 69 13.67 6.73 12.53
C VAL A 69 14.38 6.08 13.71
N GLY A 70 15.09 4.98 13.48
CA GLY A 70 16.07 4.49 14.44
C GLY A 70 17.34 5.34 14.36
N GLY A 71 18.05 5.53 15.47
CA GLY A 71 19.29 6.28 15.42
C GLY A 71 19.97 6.56 16.74
N PHE A 72 21.16 7.15 16.61
CA PHE A 72 21.98 7.54 17.75
C PHE A 72 22.61 8.90 17.51
N TYR A 73 22.98 9.57 18.60
CA TYR A 73 23.83 10.75 18.58
C TYR A 73 25.24 10.34 19.05
N LEU A 74 26.23 10.45 18.18
CA LEU A 74 27.63 10.31 18.53
C LEU A 74 28.16 11.65 19.03
N SER A 75 28.74 11.67 20.22
CA SER A 75 29.41 12.84 20.77
C SER A 75 30.88 12.53 20.98
N PHE A 76 31.76 13.38 20.46
CA PHE A 76 33.20 13.29 20.73
C PHE A 76 33.67 14.26 21.82
N GLY A 77 32.72 14.95 22.49
CA GLY A 77 32.98 15.86 23.61
C GLY A 77 33.60 17.22 23.25
N ALA A 78 34.16 17.37 22.05
CA ALA A 78 34.67 18.61 21.45
C ALA A 78 34.31 18.69 19.95
N GLY A 79 34.60 19.83 19.30
CA GLY A 79 34.21 20.09 17.90
C GLY A 79 34.80 19.11 16.86
N ASN A 80 36.08 18.73 17.00
CA ASN A 80 36.75 17.74 16.14
C ASN A 80 37.03 16.46 16.91
N LEU A 81 37.18 15.34 16.18
CA LEU A 81 37.58 14.07 16.77
C LEU A 81 38.96 14.20 17.42
N ASN A 82 39.04 14.11 18.74
CA ASN A 82 40.29 14.15 19.49
C ASN A 82 40.50 12.81 20.20
N LEU A 83 41.52 12.07 19.78
CA LEU A 83 41.83 10.74 20.31
C LEU A 83 42.93 10.78 21.40
N GLY A 84 43.34 11.97 21.88
CA GLY A 84 44.42 12.15 22.85
C GLY A 84 43.98 12.14 24.33
N GLY A 85 44.71 11.36 25.14
CA GLY A 85 44.59 11.31 26.61
C GLY A 85 45.03 12.62 27.29
N ALA A 86 44.93 12.69 28.62
CA ALA A 86 45.30 13.88 29.39
C ALA A 86 46.78 14.30 29.19
N GLY A 87 47.09 15.13 28.18
CA GLY A 87 48.43 15.66 27.91
C GLY A 87 48.68 16.07 26.45
N SER A 88 49.71 16.91 26.23
CA SER A 88 50.01 17.62 24.96
C SER A 88 50.60 16.77 23.82
N ALA A 89 50.48 15.44 23.86
CA ALA A 89 50.84 14.58 22.74
C ALA A 89 49.54 14.11 22.08
N ASP A 90 49.22 14.74 20.94
CA ASP A 90 48.12 14.30 20.07
C ASP A 90 48.34 12.80 19.75
N GLY A 91 47.27 12.01 19.85
CA GLY A 91 47.26 10.57 19.61
C GLY A 91 47.46 10.26 18.13
N ALA A 92 48.57 10.68 17.54
CA ALA A 92 48.86 10.63 16.11
C ALA A 92 48.85 9.21 15.52
N SER A 93 48.96 8.19 16.38
CA SER A 93 48.87 6.77 16.01
C SER A 93 47.56 6.10 16.43
N SER A 94 46.71 6.78 17.20
CA SER A 94 45.42 6.24 17.65
C SER A 94 44.39 6.33 16.54
N ARG A 95 43.51 5.32 16.46
CA ARG A 95 42.41 5.28 15.50
C ARG A 95 41.10 5.05 16.25
N PHE A 96 40.05 5.75 15.85
CA PHE A 96 38.69 5.43 16.26
C PHE A 96 38.08 4.55 15.17
N VAL A 97 37.70 3.32 15.52
CA VAL A 97 37.11 2.35 14.62
C VAL A 97 35.70 2.04 15.08
N ILE A 98 34.73 2.29 14.21
CA ILE A 98 33.32 2.12 14.46
C ILE A 98 32.69 1.30 13.33
N GLU A 99 31.90 0.31 13.68
CA GLU A 99 30.99 -0.37 12.78
C GLU A 99 29.60 0.26 12.90
N ILE A 100 29.06 0.69 11.77
CA ILE A 100 27.70 1.21 11.64
C ILE A 100 26.92 0.23 10.78
N ALA A 101 25.73 -0.15 11.25
CA ALA A 101 24.84 -1.04 10.52
C ALA A 101 23.41 -0.49 10.49
N GLY A 102 22.71 -0.72 9.39
CA GLY A 102 21.29 -0.48 9.24
C GLY A 102 20.64 -1.61 8.45
N THR A 103 19.50 -1.32 7.82
CA THR A 103 18.68 -2.30 7.10
C THR A 103 19.37 -2.91 5.88
N GLU A 104 20.22 -2.14 5.20
CA GLU A 104 20.90 -2.57 3.96
C GLU A 104 22.20 -3.35 4.23
N GLY A 105 22.83 -3.14 5.39
CA GLY A 105 24.10 -3.79 5.71
C GLY A 105 24.90 -3.10 6.80
N SER A 106 26.18 -3.48 6.92
CA SER A 106 27.11 -2.87 7.86
C SER A 106 28.42 -2.44 7.22
N ARG A 107 29.05 -1.42 7.79
CA ARG A 107 30.34 -0.91 7.38
C ARG A 107 31.20 -0.53 8.58
N GLU A 108 32.43 -1.02 8.58
CA GLU A 108 33.47 -0.56 9.50
C GLU A 108 34.18 0.66 8.90
N LEU A 109 34.30 1.71 9.70
CA LEU A 109 34.95 2.96 9.35
C LEU A 109 36.02 3.29 10.40
N SER A 110 37.14 3.83 9.93
CA SER A 110 38.28 4.15 10.77
C SER A 110 38.74 5.59 10.56
N PHE A 111 38.82 6.33 11.66
CA PHE A 111 39.13 7.76 11.68
C PHE A 111 40.36 8.02 12.54
N ALA A 112 41.22 8.94 12.09
CA ALA A 112 42.39 9.39 12.84
C ALA A 112 42.04 10.58 13.75
N SER A 113 42.89 10.87 14.75
CA SER A 113 42.79 12.10 15.54
C SER A 113 42.85 13.33 14.62
N GLY A 114 42.09 14.37 14.93
CA GLY A 114 42.00 15.61 14.16
C GLY A 114 40.99 15.59 13.00
N THR A 115 40.41 14.43 12.66
CA THR A 115 39.36 14.33 11.62
C THR A 115 38.18 15.24 11.99
N SER A 116 37.72 16.07 11.05
CA SER A 116 36.58 16.96 11.30
C SER A 116 35.27 16.17 11.36
N THR A 117 34.28 16.67 12.09
CA THR A 117 32.94 16.05 12.11
C THR A 117 32.28 16.06 10.73
N ALA A 118 32.57 17.05 9.89
CA ALA A 118 32.11 17.10 8.51
C ALA A 118 32.71 15.96 7.67
N ASP A 119 34.00 15.67 7.82
CA ASP A 119 34.65 14.56 7.10
C ASP A 119 34.15 13.21 7.58
N VAL A 120 33.87 13.05 8.88
CA VAL A 120 33.24 11.84 9.42
C VAL A 120 31.84 11.66 8.83
N VAL A 121 31.02 12.71 8.81
CA VAL A 121 29.68 12.69 8.20
C VAL A 121 29.75 12.34 6.72
N ALA A 122 30.66 12.96 5.97
CA ALA A 122 30.85 12.68 4.55
C ALA A 122 31.27 11.22 4.31
N ALA A 123 32.19 10.69 5.12
CA ALA A 123 32.61 9.30 5.04
C ALA A 123 31.45 8.33 5.29
N ILE A 124 30.61 8.58 6.31
CA ILE A 124 29.44 7.73 6.59
C ILE A 124 28.44 7.81 5.44
N ASN A 125 28.11 9.01 4.97
CA ASN A 125 27.15 9.21 3.89
C ASN A 125 27.63 8.67 2.54
N SER A 126 28.94 8.53 2.31
CA SER A 126 29.46 7.86 1.11
C SER A 126 29.12 6.36 1.03
N PHE A 127 28.68 5.77 2.15
CA PHE A 127 28.22 4.39 2.24
C PHE A 127 26.74 4.29 2.69
N SER A 128 25.94 5.36 2.56
CA SER A 128 24.53 5.33 2.96
C SER A 128 23.73 4.30 2.19
N ASP A 129 24.08 4.07 0.92
CA ASP A 129 23.35 3.13 0.04
C ASP A 129 23.66 1.67 0.35
N VAL A 130 24.75 1.41 1.09
CA VAL A 130 25.16 0.06 1.52
C VAL A 130 24.78 -0.21 2.97
N THR A 131 24.71 0.83 3.79
CA THR A 131 24.41 0.69 5.23
C THR A 131 22.96 0.99 5.57
N GLY A 132 22.26 1.79 4.77
CA GLY A 132 20.93 2.32 5.10
C GLY A 132 20.97 3.40 6.19
N VAL A 133 22.14 3.95 6.52
CA VAL A 133 22.32 4.95 7.60
C VAL A 133 22.80 6.27 7.03
N LYS A 134 22.16 7.37 7.45
CA LYS A 134 22.52 8.75 7.12
C LYS A 134 23.10 9.45 8.34
N ALA A 135 24.21 10.15 8.13
CA ALA A 135 24.85 10.99 9.13
C ALA A 135 24.58 12.48 8.87
N ALA A 136 24.45 13.26 9.93
CA ALA A 136 24.43 14.72 9.86
C ALA A 136 25.19 15.30 11.06
N ALA A 137 25.90 16.41 10.85
CA ALA A 137 26.53 17.14 11.93
C ALA A 137 25.46 17.84 12.78
N SER A 138 25.62 17.82 14.10
CA SER A 138 24.73 18.52 15.03
C SER A 138 25.53 19.29 16.09
N GLY A 139 25.21 20.58 16.24
CA GLY A 139 25.82 21.47 17.23
C GLY A 139 27.35 21.54 17.16
N THR A 140 27.99 21.79 18.31
CA THR A 140 29.45 21.97 18.49
C THR A 140 30.20 20.65 18.73
N GLY A 141 29.97 19.62 17.91
CA GLY A 141 30.81 18.41 17.89
C GLY A 141 30.09 17.05 17.88
N GLY A 142 28.77 17.04 17.66
CA GLY A 142 28.00 15.81 17.56
C GLY A 142 27.69 15.37 16.13
N ILE A 143 27.42 14.08 15.97
CA ILE A 143 26.99 13.48 14.71
C ILE A 143 25.71 12.69 14.99
N THR A 144 24.61 13.02 14.34
CA THR A 144 23.39 12.21 14.38
C THR A 144 23.49 11.14 13.30
N LEU A 145 23.29 9.88 13.68
CA LEU A 145 23.11 8.75 12.78
C LEU A 145 21.64 8.37 12.77
N LYS A 146 21.02 8.33 11.59
CA LYS A 146 19.60 7.99 11.43
C LYS A 146 19.45 6.93 10.36
N SER A 147 18.47 6.05 10.52
CA SER A 147 18.05 5.19 9.42
C SER A 147 17.58 6.03 8.23
N SER A 148 17.76 5.52 7.03
CA SER A 148 17.38 6.22 5.80
C SER A 148 15.86 6.34 5.64
N GLY A 149 15.12 5.36 6.18
CA GLY A 149 13.66 5.35 6.26
C GLY A 149 13.11 5.48 7.69
N PHE A 150 11.79 5.54 7.77
CA PHE A 150 11.02 5.52 9.01
C PHE A 150 10.30 4.18 9.18
N GLY A 151 10.11 3.75 10.43
CA GLY A 151 9.30 2.57 10.74
C GLY A 151 10.00 1.53 11.60
N SER A 152 9.26 0.49 11.97
CA SER A 152 9.75 -0.59 12.84
C SER A 152 10.79 -1.51 12.19
N ASP A 153 10.84 -1.55 10.85
CA ASP A 153 11.87 -2.32 10.12
C ASP A 153 13.20 -1.57 10.03
N GLU A 154 13.17 -0.26 10.24
CA GLU A 154 14.33 0.62 10.13
C GLU A 154 15.09 0.65 11.45
N PHE A 155 16.40 0.52 11.40
CA PHE A 155 17.23 0.53 12.61
C PHE A 155 18.61 1.13 12.33
N VAL A 156 19.25 1.58 13.40
CA VAL A 156 20.68 1.91 13.40
C VAL A 156 21.35 1.13 14.50
N SER A 157 22.49 0.56 14.16
CA SER A 157 23.34 -0.16 15.07
C SER A 157 24.73 0.44 15.06
N VAL A 158 25.31 0.56 16.25
CA VAL A 158 26.67 1.02 16.45
C VAL A 158 27.44 -0.02 17.26
N ARG A 159 28.65 -0.34 16.81
CA ARG A 159 29.63 -1.10 17.58
C ARG A 159 30.98 -0.41 17.47
N VAL A 160 31.57 -0.04 18.60
CA VAL A 160 32.91 0.54 18.65
C VAL A 160 33.91 -0.60 18.70
N VAL A 161 34.68 -0.76 17.62
CA VAL A 161 35.71 -1.79 17.51
C VAL A 161 36.98 -1.35 18.24
N ASP A 162 37.32 -0.07 18.08
CA ASP A 162 38.44 0.56 18.77
C ASP A 162 38.03 1.99 19.15
N ALA A 163 37.96 2.26 20.46
CA ALA A 163 37.67 3.60 20.96
C ALA A 163 38.90 4.53 20.91
N GLY A 164 40.06 4.02 20.46
CA GLY A 164 41.35 4.69 20.51
C GLY A 164 41.74 5.05 21.94
N SER A 165 42.13 6.30 22.16
CA SER A 165 42.38 6.84 23.50
C SER A 165 41.42 7.98 23.85
N ILE A 166 40.18 7.96 23.30
CA ILE A 166 39.14 8.94 23.65
C ILE A 166 38.97 8.92 25.18
N ASN A 167 39.38 10.02 25.80
CA ASN A 167 39.57 10.12 27.23
C ASN A 167 38.24 9.95 27.98
N THR A 168 38.17 8.98 28.89
CA THR A 168 37.03 8.74 29.79
C THR A 168 36.74 9.92 30.74
N ALA A 169 37.65 10.89 30.83
CA ALA A 169 37.47 12.14 31.58
C ALA A 169 36.80 13.27 30.78
N GLN A 170 36.61 13.15 29.46
CA GLN A 170 35.67 14.04 28.77
C GLN A 170 34.26 13.54 29.08
N ALA A 171 33.63 14.16 30.08
CA ALA A 171 32.32 13.77 30.62
C ALA A 171 31.15 13.86 29.63
N THR A 172 31.40 13.94 28.32
CA THR A 172 30.42 14.13 27.24
C THR A 172 30.69 13.26 26.00
N ALA A 173 31.73 12.42 25.96
CA ALA A 173 32.01 11.54 24.82
C ALA A 173 31.27 10.19 24.93
N GLY A 174 30.65 9.73 23.84
CA GLY A 174 29.94 8.46 23.78
C GLY A 174 28.86 8.40 22.71
N VAL A 175 28.14 7.28 22.70
CA VAL A 175 26.92 7.07 21.92
C VAL A 175 25.73 7.38 22.81
N TYR A 176 24.87 8.30 22.38
CA TYR A 176 23.69 8.74 23.08
C TYR A 176 22.43 8.33 22.31
N GLU A 177 21.37 7.97 23.01
CA GLU A 177 20.03 8.01 22.41
C GLU A 177 19.62 9.45 22.09
N PHE A 178 18.62 9.62 21.22
CA PHE A 178 18.11 10.94 20.91
C PHE A 178 17.31 11.55 22.07
N GLN A 179 17.29 12.88 22.12
CA GLN A 179 16.35 13.57 22.99
C GLN A 179 14.91 13.28 22.56
N SER A 180 14.01 13.10 23.54
CA SER A 180 12.58 12.91 23.27
C SER A 180 12.04 14.00 22.34
N ALA A 181 11.37 13.58 21.25
CA ALA A 181 10.83 14.42 20.19
C ALA A 181 11.85 15.30 19.41
N ASN A 182 13.16 15.13 19.63
CA ASN A 182 14.20 15.86 18.93
C ASN A 182 15.37 14.93 18.52
N THR A 183 15.27 14.39 17.31
CA THR A 183 16.33 13.56 16.70
C THR A 183 17.55 14.37 16.25
N GLY A 184 17.58 15.68 16.50
CA GLY A 184 18.72 16.55 16.26
C GLY A 184 19.66 16.66 17.46
N ALA A 185 19.26 16.23 18.65
CA ALA A 185 20.02 16.42 19.88
C ALA A 185 20.23 15.12 20.65
N ALA A 186 21.34 15.04 21.39
CA ALA A 186 21.58 13.97 22.35
C ALA A 186 20.60 14.04 23.52
N SER A 187 20.22 12.89 24.07
CA SER A 187 19.50 12.84 25.35
C SER A 187 20.32 13.51 26.46
N THR A 188 19.63 14.28 27.30
CA THR A 188 20.22 14.90 28.50
C THR A 188 20.18 13.97 29.71
N VAL A 189 19.59 12.77 29.57
CA VAL A 189 19.52 11.76 30.63
C VAL A 189 20.82 10.95 30.60
N GLY A 190 21.58 10.96 31.70
CA GLY A 190 22.91 10.34 31.75
C GLY A 190 22.92 8.81 31.55
N ALA A 191 21.78 8.13 31.76
CA ALA A 191 21.63 6.69 31.53
C ALA A 191 21.55 6.31 30.04
N ASP A 192 21.09 7.24 29.20
CA ASP A 192 20.91 7.04 27.75
C ASP A 192 22.25 7.17 27.00
N ARG A 193 23.35 7.31 27.73
CA ARG A 193 24.71 7.38 27.19
C ARG A 193 25.45 6.08 27.44
N THR A 194 25.90 5.48 26.35
CA THR A 194 26.92 4.43 26.35
C THR A 194 28.28 5.03 26.02
N LEU A 195 29.26 4.88 26.90
CA LEU A 195 30.65 5.30 26.62
C LEU A 195 31.21 4.51 25.43
N PHE A 196 32.06 5.11 24.60
CA PHE A 196 32.65 4.40 23.45
C PHE A 196 33.41 3.13 23.86
N SER A 197 34.09 3.14 25.01
CA SER A 197 34.76 1.96 25.57
C SER A 197 33.78 0.85 26.02
N ALA A 198 32.53 1.20 26.30
CA ALA A 198 31.47 0.27 26.70
C ALA A 198 30.59 -0.17 25.51
N ALA A 199 30.61 0.57 24.40
CA ALA A 199 29.92 0.24 23.15
C ALA A 199 30.68 -0.81 22.30
N SER A 200 31.52 -1.65 22.93
CA SER A 200 32.19 -2.78 22.27
C SER A 200 31.22 -3.90 21.89
N ASN A 201 30.13 -4.03 22.65
CA ASN A 201 28.96 -4.78 22.24
C ASN A 201 28.08 -3.91 21.34
N LYS A 202 27.55 -4.52 20.28
CA LYS A 202 26.61 -3.88 19.36
C LYS A 202 25.41 -3.34 20.14
N ILE A 203 25.17 -2.04 20.05
CA ILE A 203 23.95 -1.37 20.50
C ILE A 203 23.07 -1.08 19.29
N THR A 204 21.74 -1.18 19.43
CA THR A 204 20.80 -1.05 18.32
C THR A 204 19.58 -0.28 18.79
N ASP A 205 19.22 0.74 18.01
CA ASP A 205 17.97 1.48 18.16
C ASP A 205 17.11 1.25 16.92
N VAL A 206 15.81 1.06 17.14
CA VAL A 206 14.83 0.73 16.10
C VAL A 206 13.85 1.88 15.95
N GLY A 207 13.45 2.15 14.71
CA GLY A 207 12.42 3.12 14.42
C GLY A 207 11.03 2.65 14.88
N GLN A 208 10.05 3.52 14.68
CA GLN A 208 8.66 3.27 15.04
C GLN A 208 7.75 3.58 13.85
N ASP A 209 6.79 2.71 13.58
CA ASP A 209 5.76 2.99 12.59
C ASP A 209 4.81 4.10 13.07
N LEU A 210 4.25 4.84 12.12
CA LEU A 210 3.12 5.74 12.35
C LEU A 210 1.99 4.98 13.09
N ALA A 211 1.26 5.65 13.97
CA ALA A 211 -0.08 5.22 14.35
C ALA A 211 -1.06 6.27 13.85
N ALA A 212 -2.08 5.85 13.10
CA ALA A 212 -3.03 6.77 12.50
C ALA A 212 -4.43 6.17 12.39
N THR A 213 -5.42 7.05 12.27
CA THR A 213 -6.78 6.72 11.86
C THR A 213 -7.10 7.44 10.56
N ILE A 214 -7.88 6.80 9.68
CA ILE A 214 -8.40 7.41 8.46
C ILE A 214 -9.91 7.45 8.58
N ASN A 215 -10.51 8.64 8.54
CA ASN A 215 -11.94 8.87 8.77
C ASN A 215 -12.45 8.20 10.07
N GLY A 216 -11.63 8.21 11.14
CA GLY A 216 -11.94 7.61 12.43
C GLY A 216 -11.72 6.10 12.53
N ILE A 217 -11.30 5.42 11.45
CA ILE A 217 -10.99 3.99 11.44
C ILE A 217 -9.49 3.79 11.65
N SER A 218 -9.10 2.89 12.56
CA SER A 218 -7.69 2.55 12.80
C SER A 218 -7.02 2.04 11.53
N ALA A 219 -5.97 2.73 11.08
CA ALA A 219 -5.23 2.36 9.89
C ALA A 219 -4.19 1.28 10.22
N THR A 220 -3.93 0.41 9.25
CA THR A 220 -2.71 -0.40 9.24
C THR A 220 -1.59 0.47 8.70
N THR A 221 -0.49 0.55 9.43
CA THR A 221 0.60 1.47 9.13
C THR A 221 1.91 0.73 8.92
N LYS A 222 2.77 1.29 8.07
CA LYS A 222 4.15 0.85 7.89
C LYS A 222 5.03 2.04 7.54
N GLY A 223 6.02 2.34 8.38
CA GLY A 223 6.77 3.59 8.28
C GLY A 223 5.84 4.79 8.34
N THR A 224 5.77 5.57 7.26
CA THR A 224 4.92 6.76 7.09
C THR A 224 3.60 6.48 6.36
N VAL A 225 3.42 5.26 5.85
CA VAL A 225 2.27 4.86 5.05
C VAL A 225 1.15 4.40 5.97
N ALA A 226 -0.05 4.96 5.79
CA ALA A 226 -1.29 4.55 6.43
C ALA A 226 -2.26 3.97 5.41
N ARG A 227 -2.86 2.83 5.72
CA ARG A 227 -3.81 2.13 4.85
C ARG A 227 -5.06 1.72 5.62
N ILE A 228 -6.22 1.92 5.01
CA ILE A 228 -7.47 1.26 5.41
C ILE A 228 -8.02 0.45 4.25
N ASN A 229 -8.70 -0.65 4.57
CA ASN A 229 -9.45 -1.44 3.62
C ASN A 229 -10.78 -1.80 4.25
N THR A 230 -11.83 -1.13 3.82
CA THR A 230 -13.20 -1.29 4.30
C THR A 230 -14.13 -1.46 3.10
N ASP A 231 -15.37 -1.91 3.33
CA ASP A 231 -16.35 -2.05 2.24
C ASP A 231 -16.61 -0.72 1.52
N PHE A 232 -16.56 0.40 2.24
CA PHE A 232 -16.77 1.71 1.64
C PHE A 232 -15.51 2.28 1.02
N LEU A 233 -14.38 2.23 1.73
CA LEU A 233 -13.12 2.92 1.39
C LEU A 233 -11.91 1.97 1.52
N ASP A 234 -11.15 1.85 0.44
CA ASP A 234 -9.81 1.26 0.38
C ASP A 234 -8.86 2.33 -0.14
N VAL A 235 -7.99 2.81 0.73
CA VAL A 235 -7.05 3.90 0.46
C VAL A 235 -5.75 3.66 1.19
N GLU A 236 -4.67 4.07 0.55
CA GLU A 236 -3.30 4.07 1.06
C GLU A 236 -2.73 5.47 0.89
N ILE A 237 -2.11 6.00 1.94
CA ILE A 237 -1.63 7.38 2.01
C ILE A 237 -0.25 7.36 2.63
N ASP A 238 0.71 7.92 1.93
CA ASP A 238 2.05 8.16 2.41
C ASP A 238 2.16 9.62 2.86
N LEU A 239 2.52 9.81 4.12
CA LEU A 239 2.63 11.13 4.72
C LEU A 239 4.03 11.70 4.53
N LYS A 240 4.08 12.98 4.16
CA LYS A 240 5.35 13.67 3.96
C LYS A 240 6.15 13.75 5.26
N THR A 241 7.44 13.50 5.12
CA THR A 241 8.43 13.66 6.19
C THR A 241 9.25 14.94 6.00
N GLY A 242 9.73 15.52 7.09
CA GLY A 242 10.63 16.67 7.07
C GLY A 242 11.60 16.66 8.25
N THR A 243 12.43 17.70 8.30
CA THR A 243 13.36 17.97 9.42
C THR A 243 13.18 19.38 10.00
N SER A 244 12.17 20.12 9.55
CA SER A 244 11.93 21.52 9.93
C SER A 244 10.51 21.70 10.42
N SER A 245 10.36 22.32 11.60
CA SER A 245 9.09 22.57 12.26
C SER A 245 8.05 23.19 11.30
N GLY A 246 7.05 22.41 10.90
CA GLY A 246 5.92 22.87 10.09
C GLY A 246 5.54 22.01 8.88
N ALA A 247 6.39 21.06 8.47
CA ALA A 247 6.14 20.20 7.30
C ALA A 247 5.96 18.70 7.64
N GLU A 248 5.73 18.38 8.91
CA GLU A 248 5.79 17.03 9.45
C GLU A 248 4.41 16.39 9.57
N ALA A 249 3.84 15.88 8.48
CA ALA A 249 2.53 15.21 8.56
C ALA A 249 2.57 13.89 9.33
N GLN A 250 3.75 13.28 9.43
CA GLN A 250 3.99 12.05 10.18
C GLN A 250 4.03 12.26 11.71
N ARG A 251 3.80 13.50 12.21
CA ARG A 251 3.69 13.82 13.63
C ARG A 251 2.24 13.85 14.10
N LEU A 252 2.03 13.77 15.42
CA LEU A 252 0.70 13.85 16.04
C LEU A 252 -0.07 15.07 15.52
N GLY A 253 -1.20 14.83 14.85
CA GLY A 253 -1.96 15.89 14.20
C GLY A 253 -2.99 15.35 13.20
N ALA A 254 -3.85 16.25 12.72
CA ALA A 254 -4.80 15.96 11.67
C ALA A 254 -4.29 16.50 10.32
N VAL A 255 -4.49 15.71 9.27
CA VAL A 255 -4.17 16.03 7.88
C VAL A 255 -5.42 15.74 7.07
N THR A 256 -6.07 16.79 6.59
CA THR A 256 -7.14 16.67 5.58
C THR A 256 -6.46 16.29 4.27
N ALA A 257 -6.41 14.99 3.92
CA ALA A 257 -5.49 14.50 2.90
C ALA A 257 -5.93 14.91 1.49
N PHE A 258 -7.17 14.59 1.11
CA PHE A 258 -7.77 14.93 -0.17
C PHE A 258 -9.26 14.58 -0.18
N THR A 259 -9.97 15.08 -1.18
CA THR A 259 -11.37 14.73 -1.45
C THR A 259 -11.45 13.87 -2.71
N ILE A 260 -12.15 12.75 -2.64
CA ILE A 260 -12.47 11.91 -3.80
C ILE A 260 -13.74 12.46 -4.44
N THR A 261 -13.68 12.84 -5.71
CA THR A 261 -14.80 13.50 -6.42
C THR A 261 -15.48 12.61 -7.45
N GLY A 262 -14.92 11.43 -7.73
CA GLY A 262 -15.50 10.46 -8.66
C GLY A 262 -14.47 9.46 -9.18
N GLY A 263 -14.79 8.83 -10.31
CA GLY A 263 -13.93 7.84 -10.95
C GLY A 263 -14.12 6.43 -10.40
N GLY A 264 -13.14 5.56 -10.69
CA GLY A 264 -13.22 4.13 -10.40
C GLY A 264 -14.10 3.35 -11.39
N ALA A 265 -13.93 2.03 -11.39
CA ALA A 265 -14.80 1.08 -12.07
C ALA A 265 -15.88 0.59 -11.10
N ASP A 266 -17.13 0.95 -11.37
CA ASP A 266 -18.29 0.53 -10.60
C ASP A 266 -18.95 -0.71 -11.22
N PHE A 267 -19.21 -1.72 -10.38
CA PHE A 267 -19.90 -2.95 -10.77
C PHE A 267 -21.16 -3.13 -9.91
N LEU A 268 -22.31 -3.14 -10.58
CA LEU A 268 -23.59 -3.46 -9.96
C LEU A 268 -23.80 -4.97 -10.00
N LEU A 269 -23.64 -5.61 -8.85
CA LEU A 269 -23.67 -7.07 -8.72
C LEU A 269 -24.96 -7.57 -8.04
N ALA A 270 -25.72 -6.65 -7.44
CA ALA A 270 -27.02 -6.94 -6.85
C ALA A 270 -28.17 -6.62 -7.81
N GLY A 271 -29.34 -7.22 -7.56
CA GLY A 271 -30.56 -6.96 -8.33
C GLY A 271 -31.15 -5.56 -8.12
N ARG A 272 -30.63 -4.77 -7.17
CA ARG A 272 -31.00 -3.37 -6.94
C ARG A 272 -29.79 -2.48 -7.16
N ALA A 273 -30.00 -1.35 -7.84
CA ALA A 273 -28.98 -0.32 -8.03
C ALA A 273 -28.89 0.57 -6.78
N ASP A 274 -28.31 0.05 -5.71
CA ASP A 274 -27.98 0.81 -4.50
C ASP A 274 -26.48 0.73 -4.18
N ILE A 275 -26.02 1.56 -3.24
CA ILE A 275 -24.60 1.60 -2.86
C ILE A 275 -24.14 0.29 -2.20
N ALA A 276 -25.05 -0.44 -1.55
CA ALA A 276 -24.74 -1.70 -0.88
C ALA A 276 -24.47 -2.82 -1.90
N GLY A 277 -25.23 -2.84 -3.01
CA GLY A 277 -25.09 -3.76 -4.14
C GLY A 277 -24.01 -3.39 -5.15
N LYS A 278 -23.38 -2.22 -4.97
CA LYS A 278 -22.26 -1.75 -5.78
C LYS A 278 -20.94 -2.24 -5.21
N VAL A 279 -20.03 -2.64 -6.10
CA VAL A 279 -18.61 -2.83 -5.78
C VAL A 279 -17.79 -1.88 -6.64
N SER A 280 -16.94 -1.09 -6.02
CA SER A 280 -16.15 -0.06 -6.69
C SER A 280 -14.66 -0.43 -6.64
N LEU A 281 -14.00 -0.39 -7.78
CA LEU A 281 -12.59 -0.76 -7.93
C LEU A 281 -11.83 0.31 -8.70
N GLY A 282 -10.79 0.86 -8.10
CA GLY A 282 -9.82 1.72 -8.78
C GLY A 282 -8.85 0.87 -9.59
N ILE A 283 -8.79 1.15 -10.88
CA ILE A 283 -7.80 0.59 -11.81
C ILE A 283 -6.86 1.73 -12.20
N SER A 284 -5.72 1.76 -11.53
CA SER A 284 -4.73 2.81 -11.71
C SER A 284 -4.11 2.82 -13.10
N ASN A 285 -3.59 3.97 -13.49
CA ASN A 285 -2.89 4.14 -14.75
C ASN A 285 -1.60 3.30 -14.78
N VAL A 286 -1.46 2.39 -15.75
CA VAL A 286 -0.27 1.53 -15.89
C VAL A 286 0.75 2.03 -16.93
N THR A 287 0.55 3.23 -17.46
CA THR A 287 1.53 3.85 -18.38
C THR A 287 2.85 4.13 -17.67
N SER A 288 3.95 4.12 -18.42
CA SER A 288 5.31 4.32 -17.90
C SER A 288 5.49 5.62 -17.11
N ARG A 289 4.67 6.64 -17.39
CA ARG A 289 4.70 7.95 -16.71
C ARG A 289 4.02 7.97 -15.34
N ALA A 290 3.23 6.96 -15.00
CA ALA A 290 2.38 6.94 -13.81
C ALA A 290 2.72 5.80 -12.83
N VAL A 291 3.57 4.87 -13.25
CA VAL A 291 3.93 3.67 -12.49
C VAL A 291 5.36 3.76 -11.98
N GLY A 292 5.62 3.13 -10.84
CA GLY A 292 6.96 3.00 -10.27
C GLY A 292 7.40 4.27 -9.57
N ARG A 293 6.48 4.92 -8.87
CA ARG A 293 6.80 6.17 -8.19
C ARG A 293 7.90 5.93 -7.16
N TYR A 294 8.95 6.74 -7.20
CA TYR A 294 9.98 6.81 -6.18
C TYR A 294 10.23 8.28 -5.84
N ASN A 295 10.31 8.61 -4.56
CA ASN A 295 10.65 9.96 -4.10
C ASN A 295 11.95 9.89 -3.29
N ASP A 296 12.95 10.66 -3.70
CA ASP A 296 14.26 10.70 -3.04
C ASP A 296 14.38 11.82 -1.99
N GLY A 297 13.26 12.46 -1.65
CA GLY A 297 13.17 13.64 -0.79
C GLY A 297 13.22 14.97 -1.55
N SER A 298 13.68 15.00 -2.81
CA SER A 298 13.75 16.20 -3.65
C SER A 298 12.87 16.11 -4.88
N SER A 299 12.90 14.96 -5.57
CA SER A 299 12.24 14.74 -6.85
C SER A 299 11.40 13.47 -6.82
N ASN A 300 10.36 13.44 -7.66
CA ASN A 300 9.61 12.22 -7.94
C ASN A 300 10.09 11.63 -9.26
N PHE A 301 10.38 10.34 -9.26
CA PHE A 301 10.75 9.56 -10.43
C PHE A 301 9.69 8.52 -10.75
N PHE A 302 9.56 8.19 -12.02
CA PHE A 302 8.66 7.17 -12.55
C PHE A 302 9.41 6.28 -13.56
N LEU A 303 8.78 5.20 -14.00
CA LEU A 303 9.37 4.28 -14.97
C LEU A 303 9.78 4.98 -16.28
N SER A 304 9.09 6.07 -16.66
CA SER A 304 9.43 6.86 -17.83
C SER A 304 10.79 7.55 -17.74
N ASP A 305 11.34 7.75 -16.53
CA ASP A 305 12.62 8.43 -16.31
C ASP A 305 13.84 7.56 -16.61
N LEU A 306 13.62 6.27 -16.89
CA LEU A 306 14.63 5.37 -17.44
C LEU A 306 14.85 5.57 -18.95
N GLY A 307 14.05 6.42 -19.59
CA GLY A 307 14.15 6.74 -21.02
C GLY A 307 15.43 7.50 -21.39
N ALA A 308 15.81 7.46 -22.67
CA ALA A 308 17.03 8.11 -23.16
C ALA A 308 17.05 9.62 -22.85
N GLY A 309 18.17 10.11 -22.30
CA GLY A 309 18.37 11.53 -21.99
C GLY A 309 17.63 12.02 -20.75
N ARG A 310 17.15 11.11 -19.90
CA ARG A 310 16.54 11.42 -18.60
C ARG A 310 17.42 11.00 -17.43
N ASP A 311 17.05 11.44 -16.23
CA ASP A 311 17.86 11.33 -15.00
C ASP A 311 18.23 9.90 -14.59
N LEU A 312 17.40 8.91 -14.95
CA LEU A 312 17.59 7.50 -14.55
C LEU A 312 17.94 6.58 -15.73
N ASN A 313 18.47 7.13 -16.82
CA ASN A 313 18.88 6.33 -17.95
C ASN A 313 20.08 5.42 -17.61
N VAL A 314 20.31 4.37 -18.40
CA VAL A 314 21.32 3.33 -18.09
C VAL A 314 22.75 3.71 -18.53
N VAL A 315 22.93 4.82 -19.22
CA VAL A 315 24.24 5.27 -19.72
C VAL A 315 24.99 6.08 -18.66
N ASP A 316 24.33 7.08 -18.09
CA ASP A 316 24.92 8.03 -17.14
C ASP A 316 24.02 8.35 -15.93
N GLY A 317 22.84 7.73 -15.83
CA GLY A 317 21.92 7.92 -14.72
C GLY A 317 22.27 7.12 -13.47
N ASP A 318 21.50 7.35 -12.41
CA ASP A 318 21.64 6.62 -11.14
C ASP A 318 20.91 5.28 -11.19
N LEU A 319 21.68 4.19 -11.37
CA LEU A 319 21.14 2.84 -11.47
C LEU A 319 20.46 2.36 -10.18
N SER A 320 20.87 2.87 -9.01
CA SER A 320 20.26 2.45 -7.74
C SER A 320 18.83 2.95 -7.63
N LYS A 321 18.61 4.24 -7.92
CA LYS A 321 17.27 4.84 -7.99
C LYS A 321 16.43 4.21 -9.11
N ALA A 322 17.05 3.92 -10.26
CA ALA A 322 16.37 3.22 -11.36
C ALA A 322 15.87 1.83 -10.95
N GLN A 323 16.67 1.07 -10.17
CA GLN A 323 16.26 -0.22 -9.62
C GLN A 323 15.06 -0.09 -8.70
N THR A 324 15.06 0.87 -7.77
CA THR A 324 13.93 1.11 -6.85
C THR A 324 12.66 1.49 -7.61
N VAL A 325 12.76 2.33 -8.64
CA VAL A 325 11.63 2.69 -9.53
C VAL A 325 11.03 1.45 -10.20
N VAL A 326 11.88 0.57 -10.74
CA VAL A 326 11.43 -0.67 -11.38
C VAL A 326 10.79 -1.61 -10.36
N GLU A 327 11.36 -1.75 -9.16
CA GLU A 327 10.80 -2.57 -8.10
C GLU A 327 9.42 -2.07 -7.67
N ASN A 328 9.28 -0.76 -7.46
CA ASN A 328 8.00 -0.14 -7.15
C ASN A 328 6.98 -0.37 -8.28
N ALA A 329 7.40 -0.29 -9.54
CA ALA A 329 6.53 -0.55 -10.68
C ALA A 329 6.02 -2.00 -10.70
N ILE A 330 6.91 -2.96 -10.45
CA ILE A 330 6.55 -4.38 -10.34
C ILE A 330 5.57 -4.60 -9.18
N ARG A 331 5.83 -3.98 -8.03
CA ARG A 331 4.96 -4.07 -6.84
C ARG A 331 3.58 -3.48 -7.10
N GLU A 332 3.49 -2.32 -7.74
CA GLU A 332 2.23 -1.66 -8.09
C GLU A 332 1.41 -2.51 -9.08
N VAL A 333 2.01 -2.94 -10.18
CA VAL A 333 1.33 -3.78 -11.19
C VAL A 333 0.97 -5.15 -10.61
N GLY A 334 1.85 -5.75 -9.81
CA GLY A 334 1.60 -7.01 -9.12
C GLY A 334 0.43 -6.91 -8.14
N SER A 335 0.37 -5.83 -7.35
CA SER A 335 -0.74 -5.54 -6.45
C SER A 335 -2.05 -5.35 -7.20
N LEU A 336 -2.06 -4.57 -8.28
CA LEU A 336 -3.24 -4.37 -9.13
C LEU A 336 -3.75 -5.70 -9.71
N ARG A 337 -2.86 -6.54 -10.24
CA ARG A 337 -3.21 -7.89 -10.73
C ARG A 337 -3.79 -8.77 -9.64
N GLY A 338 -3.19 -8.75 -8.45
CA GLY A 338 -3.67 -9.49 -7.29
C GLY A 338 -5.08 -9.06 -6.89
N ARG A 339 -5.34 -7.74 -6.85
CA ARG A 339 -6.66 -7.17 -6.54
C ARG A 339 -7.71 -7.53 -7.58
N LEU A 340 -7.39 -7.42 -8.87
CA LEU A 340 -8.29 -7.83 -9.95
C LEU A 340 -8.61 -9.33 -9.90
N GLY A 341 -7.62 -10.17 -9.63
CA GLY A 341 -7.80 -11.62 -9.47
C GLY A 341 -8.68 -11.97 -8.26
N ALA A 342 -8.45 -11.29 -7.13
CA ALA A 342 -9.29 -11.45 -5.94
C ALA A 342 -10.74 -11.03 -6.21
N PHE A 343 -10.95 -9.89 -6.87
CA PHE A 343 -12.28 -9.41 -7.27
C PHE A 343 -12.99 -10.40 -8.21
N GLN A 344 -12.31 -10.90 -9.25
CA GLN A 344 -12.87 -11.87 -10.19
C GLN A 344 -13.29 -13.17 -9.48
N LYS A 345 -12.42 -13.73 -8.63
CA LYS A 345 -12.67 -15.03 -7.99
C LYS A 345 -13.67 -14.94 -6.84
N ASN A 346 -13.46 -13.98 -5.94
CA ASN A 346 -14.17 -13.91 -4.66
C ASN A 346 -15.45 -13.10 -4.76
N THR A 347 -15.50 -12.08 -5.61
CA THR A 347 -16.69 -11.23 -5.78
C THR A 347 -17.54 -11.74 -6.93
N ILE A 348 -17.07 -11.60 -8.18
CA ILE A 348 -17.85 -12.00 -9.37
C ILE A 348 -18.18 -13.49 -9.30
N GLY A 349 -17.20 -14.34 -9.00
CA GLY A 349 -17.42 -15.79 -8.89
C GLY A 349 -18.44 -16.17 -7.83
N ALA A 350 -18.46 -15.48 -6.68
CA ALA A 350 -19.47 -15.74 -5.64
C ALA A 350 -20.86 -15.26 -6.06
N THR A 351 -20.95 -14.07 -6.67
CA THR A 351 -22.20 -13.53 -7.20
C THR A 351 -22.80 -14.45 -8.27
N ILE A 352 -22.01 -14.96 -9.21
CA ILE A 352 -22.49 -15.91 -10.24
C ILE A 352 -23.04 -17.18 -9.59
N ARG A 353 -22.34 -17.75 -8.61
CA ARG A 353 -22.83 -18.95 -7.89
C ARG A 353 -24.15 -18.67 -7.18
N SER A 354 -24.26 -17.54 -6.50
CA SER A 354 -25.50 -17.16 -5.80
C SER A 354 -26.66 -16.92 -6.76
N LEU A 355 -26.42 -16.26 -7.90
CA LEU A 355 -27.42 -16.03 -8.94
C LEU A 355 -27.85 -17.35 -9.60
N GLY A 356 -26.92 -18.28 -9.82
CA GLY A 356 -27.23 -19.62 -10.34
C GLY A 356 -28.19 -20.40 -9.43
N VAL A 357 -27.94 -20.39 -8.11
CA VAL A 357 -28.85 -21.02 -7.13
C VAL A 357 -30.22 -20.33 -7.12
N ALA A 358 -30.25 -19.00 -7.18
CA ALA A 358 -31.50 -18.26 -7.24
C ALA A 358 -32.30 -18.58 -8.52
N LEU A 359 -31.63 -18.68 -9.66
CA LEU A 359 -32.22 -19.06 -10.94
C LEU A 359 -32.81 -20.48 -10.89
N GLU A 360 -32.07 -21.45 -10.35
CA GLU A 360 -32.53 -22.83 -10.20
C GLU A 360 -33.78 -22.91 -9.32
N ASN A 361 -33.76 -22.26 -8.15
CA ASN A 361 -34.91 -22.23 -7.24
C ASN A 361 -36.12 -21.53 -7.88
N THR A 362 -35.90 -20.44 -8.61
CA THR A 362 -36.99 -19.69 -9.28
C THR A 362 -37.57 -20.50 -10.43
N SER A 363 -36.74 -21.17 -11.23
CA SER A 363 -37.18 -22.05 -12.31
C SER A 363 -37.97 -23.26 -11.78
N ALA A 364 -37.55 -23.84 -10.66
CA ALA A 364 -38.29 -24.92 -10.01
C ALA A 364 -39.65 -24.45 -9.50
N ALA A 365 -39.71 -23.25 -8.88
CA ALA A 365 -40.97 -22.66 -8.45
C ALA A 365 -41.89 -22.30 -9.63
N GLU A 366 -41.34 -21.79 -10.74
CA GLU A 366 -42.11 -21.54 -11.97
C GLU A 366 -42.67 -22.85 -12.53
N SER A 367 -41.87 -23.92 -12.58
CA SER A 367 -42.31 -25.24 -13.05
C SER A 367 -43.49 -25.77 -12.23
N VAL A 368 -43.46 -25.65 -10.89
CA VAL A 368 -44.59 -26.05 -10.02
C VAL A 368 -45.87 -25.27 -10.32
N VAL A 369 -45.77 -24.00 -10.72
CA VAL A 369 -46.94 -23.16 -10.99
C VAL A 369 -47.45 -23.32 -12.42
N ARG A 370 -46.54 -23.44 -13.40
CA ARG A 370 -46.85 -23.39 -14.82
C ARG A 370 -46.99 -24.76 -15.46
N ASP A 371 -46.19 -25.73 -15.02
CA ASP A 371 -46.20 -27.05 -15.60
C ASP A 371 -47.36 -27.86 -15.00
N ALA A 372 -48.18 -28.44 -15.87
CA ALA A 372 -49.25 -29.32 -15.45
C ALA A 372 -48.67 -30.68 -15.04
N ASP A 373 -49.16 -31.24 -13.93
CA ASP A 373 -48.85 -32.63 -13.59
C ASP A 373 -49.48 -33.56 -14.64
N PHE A 374 -48.62 -34.10 -15.50
CA PHE A 374 -49.01 -34.98 -16.59
C PHE A 374 -49.86 -36.17 -16.11
N ALA A 375 -49.63 -36.68 -14.91
CA ALA A 375 -50.40 -37.78 -14.37
C ALA A 375 -51.85 -37.38 -14.08
N SER A 376 -52.06 -36.20 -13.47
CA SER A 376 -53.41 -35.69 -13.19
C SER A 376 -54.14 -35.29 -14.47
N GLU A 377 -53.49 -34.53 -15.35
CA GLU A 377 -54.10 -34.05 -16.60
C GLU A 377 -54.48 -35.22 -17.52
N THR A 378 -53.65 -36.26 -17.61
CA THR A 378 -53.95 -37.46 -18.41
C THR A 378 -55.10 -38.26 -17.80
N ALA A 379 -55.18 -38.36 -16.47
CA ALA A 379 -56.30 -39.02 -15.79
C ALA A 379 -57.63 -38.28 -16.03
N ASP A 380 -57.62 -36.95 -15.98
CA ASP A 380 -58.79 -36.12 -16.24
C ASP A 380 -59.20 -36.13 -17.72
N LEU A 381 -58.23 -36.12 -18.65
CA LEU A 381 -58.49 -36.32 -20.08
C LEU A 381 -59.11 -37.69 -20.35
N THR A 382 -58.56 -38.75 -19.77
CA THR A 382 -59.08 -40.12 -19.93
C THR A 382 -60.47 -40.24 -19.34
N ARG A 383 -60.71 -39.68 -18.15
CA ARG A 383 -62.04 -39.60 -17.53
C ARG A 383 -63.03 -38.88 -18.45
N SER A 384 -62.62 -37.75 -19.02
CA SER A 384 -63.46 -36.95 -19.93
C SER A 384 -63.78 -37.70 -21.22
N GLN A 385 -62.82 -38.44 -21.79
CA GLN A 385 -63.04 -39.30 -22.96
C GLN A 385 -64.00 -40.45 -22.66
N ILE A 386 -63.85 -41.12 -21.50
CA ILE A 386 -64.77 -42.17 -21.05
C ILE A 386 -66.17 -41.59 -20.85
N LEU A 387 -66.31 -40.46 -20.15
CA LEU A 387 -67.60 -39.79 -19.95
C LEU A 387 -68.26 -39.41 -21.27
N SER A 388 -67.51 -38.90 -22.25
CA SER A 388 -68.03 -38.58 -23.58
C SER A 388 -68.51 -39.84 -24.33
N ALA A 389 -67.74 -40.93 -24.28
CA ALA A 389 -68.13 -42.20 -24.90
C ALA A 389 -69.37 -42.82 -24.20
N SER A 390 -69.43 -42.77 -22.87
CA SER A 390 -70.59 -43.21 -22.08
C SER A 390 -71.83 -42.34 -22.35
N ALA A 391 -71.68 -41.02 -22.45
CA ALA A 391 -72.79 -40.13 -22.80
C ALA A 391 -73.35 -40.43 -24.20
N GLN A 392 -72.49 -40.70 -25.19
CA GLN A 392 -72.91 -41.13 -26.52
C GLN A 392 -73.64 -42.48 -26.50
N GLN A 393 -73.16 -43.46 -25.73
CA GLN A 393 -73.83 -44.76 -25.57
C GLN A 393 -75.18 -44.63 -24.85
N ILE A 394 -75.26 -43.85 -23.77
CA ILE A 394 -76.51 -43.57 -23.05
C ILE A 394 -77.48 -42.82 -23.95
N LEU A 395 -77.04 -41.82 -24.73
CA LEU A 395 -77.87 -41.15 -25.73
C LEU A 395 -78.41 -42.14 -26.77
N THR A 396 -77.57 -43.08 -27.23
CA THR A 396 -78.00 -44.12 -28.19
C THR A 396 -79.03 -45.06 -27.57
N LEU A 397 -78.85 -45.47 -26.31
CA LEU A 397 -79.77 -46.31 -25.57
C LEU A 397 -81.09 -45.58 -25.21
N ALA A 398 -81.01 -44.31 -24.84
CA ALA A 398 -82.16 -43.47 -24.54
C ALA A 398 -82.99 -43.18 -25.81
N ASN A 399 -82.36 -43.10 -26.98
CA ASN A 399 -83.06 -42.98 -28.26
C ASN A 399 -83.70 -44.31 -28.72
N SER A 400 -83.17 -45.47 -28.32
CA SER A 400 -83.72 -46.78 -28.71
C SER A 400 -84.80 -47.31 -27.75
N GLN A 401 -84.81 -46.92 -26.48
CA GLN A 401 -85.86 -47.29 -25.52
C GLN A 401 -87.29 -46.89 -25.93
N PRO A 402 -87.55 -45.65 -26.42
CA PRO A 402 -88.87 -45.26 -26.92
C PRO A 402 -89.30 -46.09 -28.14
N GLN A 403 -88.37 -46.46 -29.00
CA GLN A 403 -88.66 -47.30 -30.18
C GLN A 403 -89.04 -48.74 -29.78
N ALA A 404 -88.38 -49.31 -28.77
CA ALA A 404 -88.74 -50.61 -28.21
C ALA A 404 -90.10 -50.59 -27.50
N ALA A 405 -90.44 -49.50 -26.80
CA ALA A 405 -91.76 -49.33 -26.19
C ALA A 405 -92.88 -49.22 -27.23
N LEU A 406 -92.63 -48.54 -28.35
CA LEU A 406 -93.58 -48.45 -29.47
C LEU A 406 -93.79 -49.79 -30.17
N GLN A 407 -92.77 -50.67 -30.25
CA GLN A 407 -92.91 -52.03 -30.79
C GLN A 407 -93.75 -52.95 -29.90
N LEU A 408 -93.88 -52.65 -28.60
CA LEU A 408 -94.71 -53.43 -27.66
C LEU A 408 -96.17 -52.94 -27.57
N LEU A 409 -96.46 -51.73 -28.08
CA LEU A 409 -97.80 -51.16 -28.15
C LEU A 409 -98.46 -51.27 -29.54
N GLY A 410 -97.72 -51.78 -30.54
CA GLY A 410 -98.18 -51.94 -31.93
C GLY A 410 -98.71 -53.32 -32.25
#